data_AF-A0A7S2IZT2-F1
#
_entry.id   AF-A0A7S2IZT2-F1
#
_cell.length_a   1.000
_cell.length_b   1.000
_cell.length_c   1.000
_cell.angle_alpha   90.00
_cell.angle_beta   90.00
_cell.angle_gamma   90.00
#
_symmetry.space_group_name_H-M   'P 1'
#
loop_
_entity.id
_entity.type
_entity.pdbx_description
1 polymer ?
#
loop_
_entity_poly.entity_id
_entity_poly.type
_entity_poly.pdbx_seq_one_letter_code
_entity_poly.pdbx_strand_id
1 'polypeptide(L)'
;ASMIMMLRRALPRSLGRRLSSTGGSKFAVNGRSLLGTSVGVSIGTVTFSFIAWPVAEVVGGTYIVGEAMRRGPKFPANSQATTSDVSLMRDVFGSRDACVYVLAGGSQQQRSCLAQAVQDGRPTIHISLREAISPHSLIMALIEHAYVKPFGGLLGDSIQCAGTYWLLLFDFLCTDHVHTRQLTEAVVLSHIRRGVAAARTSAANSGGKPNERPLIIVEHLDVPQECSGWPGGEGLIPMVYALRQFLVAISIDEGRADVLLLASEGTSTAKSGLFAARRHGGGGGGPPWRRP
;
A
#
# COMPACT_ATOMS: atom_id res chain seq x y z
N ALA A 1 -26.21 3.83 -41.58
CA ALA A 1 -26.64 4.49 -40.32
C ALA A 1 -25.38 4.64 -39.45
N SER A 2 -24.63 5.74 -39.62
CA SER A 2 -24.76 6.99 -38.86
C SER A 2 -24.35 6.78 -37.40
N MET A 3 -23.39 7.47 -36.79
CA MET A 3 -22.92 8.83 -37.05
C MET A 3 -21.60 9.04 -36.26
N ILE A 4 -20.51 9.34 -36.98
CA ILE A 4 -19.29 9.93 -36.42
C ILE A 4 -19.61 11.40 -36.17
N MET A 5 -19.64 11.83 -34.91
CA MET A 5 -19.85 13.24 -34.57
C MET A 5 -18.52 13.89 -34.19
N MET A 6 -18.00 14.64 -35.16
CA MET A 6 -17.01 15.69 -34.98
C MET A 6 -17.49 16.72 -33.94
N LEU A 7 -16.60 17.10 -33.03
CA LEU A 7 -16.72 18.38 -32.32
C LEU A 7 -15.44 19.19 -32.51
N ARG A 8 -15.34 19.80 -33.69
CA ARG A 8 -14.53 21.00 -33.96
C ARG A 8 -15.45 22.21 -33.86
N ARG A 9 -15.30 23.04 -32.83
CA ARG A 9 -15.67 24.47 -32.80
C ARG A 9 -14.67 25.16 -31.86
N ALA A 10 -13.72 25.92 -32.39
CA ALA A 10 -13.82 27.33 -32.81
C ALA A 10 -13.31 28.26 -31.69
N LEU A 11 -12.13 28.84 -31.95
CA LEU A 11 -11.47 29.92 -31.20
C LEU A 11 -12.37 31.14 -31.02
N PRO A 12 -12.03 32.01 -30.04
CA PRO A 12 -11.96 33.43 -30.31
C PRO A 12 -10.50 33.90 -30.37
N ARG A 13 -10.15 34.49 -31.52
CA ARG A 13 -8.99 35.34 -31.73
C ARG A 13 -9.23 36.70 -31.06
N SER A 14 -8.14 37.25 -30.55
CA SER A 14 -7.88 38.66 -30.21
C SER A 14 -8.73 39.33 -29.12
N LEU A 15 -8.06 39.69 -28.02
CA LEU A 15 -8.13 41.03 -27.47
C LEU A 15 -6.74 41.38 -26.94
N GLY A 16 -6.01 42.15 -27.75
CA GLY A 16 -4.81 42.83 -27.30
C GLY A 16 -5.19 43.84 -26.23
N ARG A 17 -4.58 43.73 -25.05
CA ARG A 17 -4.52 44.82 -24.09
C ARG A 17 -3.07 45.05 -23.72
N ARG A 18 -2.50 46.09 -24.34
CA ARG A 18 -1.25 46.72 -23.94
C ARG A 18 -1.40 47.17 -22.48
N LEU A 19 -0.60 46.59 -21.59
CA LEU A 19 -0.24 47.22 -20.32
C LEU A 19 1.17 47.76 -20.50
N SER A 20 1.24 48.97 -21.04
CA SER A 20 2.36 49.87 -20.79
C SER A 20 2.09 50.56 -19.46
N SER A 21 2.77 50.15 -18.39
CA SER A 21 3.08 51.06 -17.30
C SER A 21 4.57 50.98 -16.99
N THR A 22 5.18 52.14 -17.17
CA THR A 22 6.56 52.46 -16.93
C THR A 22 6.77 52.53 -15.42
N GLY A 23 7.29 51.45 -14.83
CA GLY A 23 7.78 51.43 -13.46
C GLY A 23 9.26 51.11 -13.49
N GLY A 24 10.10 52.14 -13.58
CA GLY A 24 11.54 52.00 -13.53
C GLY A 24 11.99 51.44 -12.18
N SER A 25 12.30 50.15 -12.13
CA SER A 25 13.27 49.62 -11.19
C SER A 25 14.48 49.19 -12.00
N LYS A 26 15.58 49.90 -11.81
CA LYS A 26 16.90 49.50 -12.28
C LYS A 26 17.32 48.27 -11.48
N PHE A 27 16.88 47.09 -11.89
CA PHE A 27 17.61 45.87 -11.54
C PHE A 27 18.86 45.84 -12.41
N ALA A 28 19.96 46.29 -11.81
CA ALA A 28 21.29 46.07 -12.32
C ALA A 28 21.44 44.58 -12.63
N VAL A 29 21.58 44.27 -13.92
CA VAL A 29 21.95 42.96 -14.43
C VAL A 29 23.39 42.71 -13.99
N ASN A 30 23.56 42.18 -12.78
CA ASN A 30 24.75 41.44 -12.42
C ASN A 30 24.62 40.07 -13.08
N GLY A 31 25.23 39.92 -14.26
CA GLY A 31 25.33 38.68 -15.03
C GLY A 31 26.17 37.62 -14.33
N ARG A 32 25.72 37.15 -13.16
CA ARG A 32 26.24 35.97 -12.48
C ARG A 32 25.09 34.98 -12.23
N SER A 33 24.94 34.13 -13.24
CA SER A 33 24.59 32.70 -13.12
C SER A 33 23.23 32.30 -12.55
N LEU A 34 22.15 32.62 -13.29
CA LEU A 34 20.87 31.89 -13.16
C LEU A 34 21.01 30.38 -13.44
N LEU A 35 22.01 29.98 -14.23
CA LEU A 35 22.38 28.56 -14.44
C LEU A 35 23.10 27.95 -13.22
N GLY A 36 23.90 28.73 -12.50
CA GLY A 36 24.60 28.25 -11.30
C GLY A 36 23.66 28.05 -10.11
N THR A 37 22.63 28.90 -9.97
CA THR A 37 21.61 28.75 -8.94
C THR A 37 20.70 27.54 -9.20
N SER A 38 20.31 27.27 -10.44
CA SER A 38 19.49 26.09 -10.75
C SER A 38 20.25 24.78 -10.54
N VAL A 39 21.50 24.69 -11.02
CA VAL A 39 22.36 23.51 -10.82
C VAL A 39 22.66 23.29 -9.32
N GLY A 40 22.96 24.36 -8.59
CA GLY A 40 23.19 24.29 -7.13
C GLY A 40 21.97 23.82 -6.36
N VAL A 41 20.76 24.29 -6.72
CA VAL A 41 19.51 23.84 -6.11
C VAL A 41 19.22 22.38 -6.46
N SER A 42 19.43 21.95 -7.70
CA SER A 42 19.24 20.54 -8.09
C SER A 42 20.20 19.60 -7.36
N ILE A 43 21.50 19.92 -7.33
CA ILE A 43 22.50 19.10 -6.61
C ILE A 43 22.20 19.11 -5.10
N GLY A 44 21.88 20.27 -4.53
CA GLY A 44 21.50 20.39 -3.12
C GLY A 44 20.26 19.59 -2.77
N THR A 45 19.24 19.62 -3.64
CA THR A 45 17.99 18.86 -3.46
C THR A 45 18.25 17.36 -3.55
N VAL A 46 19.03 16.90 -4.54
CA VAL A 46 19.40 15.48 -4.68
C VAL A 46 20.19 15.03 -3.45
N THR A 47 21.21 15.77 -3.04
CA THR A 47 22.08 15.44 -1.90
C THR A 47 21.30 15.44 -0.57
N PHE A 48 20.47 16.47 -0.35
CA PHE A 48 19.61 16.53 0.82
C PHE A 48 18.63 15.37 0.85
N SER A 49 18.06 15.00 -0.31
CA SER A 49 17.14 13.88 -0.39
C SER A 49 17.85 12.56 -0.05
N PHE A 50 19.09 12.33 -0.49
CA PHE A 50 19.87 11.14 -0.11
C PHE A 50 20.14 11.03 1.40
N ILE A 51 20.24 12.14 2.13
CA ILE A 51 20.54 12.14 3.58
C ILE A 51 19.25 12.16 4.42
N ALA A 52 18.29 12.99 4.03
CA ALA A 52 17.01 13.12 4.73
C ALA A 52 16.15 11.86 4.57
N TRP A 53 16.29 11.14 3.45
CA TRP A 53 15.49 9.96 3.15
C TRP A 53 15.72 8.80 4.12
N PRO A 54 16.96 8.33 4.41
CA PRO A 54 17.18 7.29 5.42
C PRO A 54 16.64 7.66 6.79
N VAL A 55 16.72 8.93 7.19
CA VAL A 55 16.18 9.40 8.47
C VAL A 55 14.65 9.36 8.46
N ALA A 56 14.03 9.82 7.37
CA ALA A 56 12.59 9.75 7.15
C ALA A 56 12.10 8.29 7.09
N GLU A 57 12.86 7.38 6.49
CA GLU A 57 12.55 5.95 6.45
C GLU A 57 12.60 5.33 7.86
N VAL A 58 13.73 5.50 8.57
CA VAL A 58 13.94 4.84 9.86
C VAL A 58 12.91 5.29 10.89
N VAL A 59 12.68 6.60 10.99
CA VAL A 59 11.85 7.19 12.05
C VAL A 59 10.44 7.49 11.55
N GLY A 60 10.32 8.16 10.41
CA GLY A 60 9.04 8.61 9.87
C GLY A 60 8.17 7.44 9.39
N GLY A 61 8.73 6.55 8.56
CA GLY A 61 8.00 5.43 7.96
C GLY A 61 7.34 4.54 9.01
N THR A 62 8.10 4.14 10.04
CA THR A 62 7.59 3.32 11.15
C THR A 62 6.44 3.98 11.90
N TYR A 63 6.59 5.26 12.25
CA TYR A 63 5.57 6.01 13.00
C TYR A 63 4.31 6.21 12.17
N ILE A 64 4.46 6.59 10.91
CA ILE A 64 3.34 6.82 9.98
C ILE A 64 2.53 5.53 9.80
N VAL A 65 3.19 4.37 9.60
CA VAL A 65 2.48 3.10 9.44
C VAL A 65 1.81 2.66 10.76
N GLY A 66 2.48 2.82 11.91
CA GLY A 66 1.87 2.51 13.20
C GLY A 66 0.61 3.35 13.47
N GLU A 67 0.66 4.65 13.16
CA GLU A 67 -0.48 5.55 13.30
C GLU A 67 -1.58 5.27 12.27
N ALA A 68 -1.21 4.94 11.02
CA ALA A 68 -2.13 4.47 10.00
C ALA A 68 -2.95 3.25 10.46
N MET A 69 -2.28 2.27 11.06
CA MET A 69 -2.95 1.08 11.59
C MET A 69 -3.95 1.41 12.69
N ARG A 70 -3.63 2.36 13.57
CA ARG A 70 -4.53 2.78 14.66
C ARG A 70 -5.79 3.46 14.12
N ARG A 71 -5.66 4.26 13.07
CA ARG A 71 -6.80 4.90 12.41
C ARG A 71 -7.70 3.89 11.71
N GLY A 72 -7.10 2.81 11.21
CA GLY A 72 -7.79 1.71 10.55
C GLY A 72 -8.38 2.10 9.18
N PRO A 73 -8.69 1.11 8.33
CA PRO A 73 -9.42 1.35 7.10
C PRO A 73 -10.87 1.76 7.38
N LYS A 74 -11.43 2.59 6.49
CA LYS A 74 -12.84 2.95 6.47
C LYS A 74 -13.56 2.04 5.47
N PHE A 75 -14.27 1.04 5.97
CA PHE A 75 -15.16 0.22 5.14
C PHE A 75 -16.53 0.90 4.98
N PRO A 76 -17.16 0.82 3.80
CA PRO A 76 -18.51 1.34 3.60
C PRO A 76 -19.50 0.57 4.48
N ALA A 77 -20.25 1.30 5.32
CA ALA A 77 -21.13 0.73 6.36
C ALA A 77 -22.38 -0.03 5.86
N ASN A 78 -22.54 -0.17 4.54
CA ASN A 78 -23.79 -0.63 3.94
C ASN A 78 -23.66 -2.09 3.52
N SER A 79 -23.74 -3.06 4.43
CA SER A 79 -23.77 -4.48 4.06
C SER A 79 -24.38 -5.39 5.13
N GLN A 80 -25.16 -6.37 4.66
CA GLN A 80 -25.79 -7.42 5.47
C GLN A 80 -24.85 -8.63 5.57
N ALA A 81 -23.87 -8.62 6.47
CA ALA A 81 -23.31 -9.89 6.94
C ALA A 81 -24.30 -10.51 7.93
N THR A 82 -24.46 -11.83 7.86
CA THR A 82 -25.27 -12.54 8.86
C THR A 82 -24.56 -12.46 10.22
N THR A 83 -25.32 -12.34 11.30
CA THR A 83 -24.76 -12.24 12.66
C THR A 83 -23.98 -13.50 13.07
N SER A 84 -24.31 -14.66 12.50
CA SER A 84 -23.61 -15.93 12.73
C SER A 84 -22.22 -15.97 12.09
N ASP A 85 -22.05 -15.42 10.88
CA ASP A 85 -20.74 -15.40 10.22
C ASP A 85 -19.77 -14.45 10.95
N VAL A 86 -20.31 -13.33 11.43
CA VAL A 86 -19.54 -12.35 12.22
C VAL A 86 -19.07 -12.95 13.55
N SER A 87 -19.93 -13.68 14.27
CA SER A 87 -19.54 -14.30 15.55
C SER A 87 -18.49 -15.38 15.35
N LEU A 88 -18.64 -16.22 14.31
CA LEU A 88 -17.66 -17.24 13.96
C LEU A 88 -16.31 -16.62 13.60
N MET A 89 -16.30 -15.56 12.79
CA MET A 89 -15.07 -14.84 12.43
C MET A 89 -14.38 -14.24 13.66
N ARG A 90 -15.14 -13.65 14.58
CA ARG A 90 -14.56 -13.09 15.82
C ARG A 90 -13.98 -14.17 16.73
N ASP A 91 -14.63 -15.32 16.84
CA ASP A 91 -14.13 -16.45 17.63
C ASP A 91 -12.81 -17.00 17.03
N VAL A 92 -12.77 -17.17 15.71
CA VAL A 92 -11.58 -17.65 14.99
C VAL A 92 -10.40 -16.69 15.16
N PHE A 93 -10.62 -15.38 15.02
CA PHE A 93 -9.58 -14.35 15.21
C PHE A 93 -9.26 -14.08 16.69
N GLY A 94 -10.07 -14.58 17.62
CA GLY A 94 -9.80 -14.57 19.06
C GLY A 94 -8.87 -15.69 19.51
N SER A 95 -8.42 -16.56 18.60
CA SER A 95 -7.51 -17.67 18.90
C SER A 95 -6.15 -17.17 19.42
N ARG A 96 -5.49 -18.00 20.24
CA ARG A 96 -4.19 -17.68 20.84
C ARG A 96 -3.04 -17.67 19.84
N ASP A 97 -3.21 -18.27 18.67
CA ASP A 97 -2.15 -18.42 17.67
C ASP A 97 -2.37 -17.47 16.50
N ALA A 98 -1.28 -16.90 15.99
CA ALA A 98 -1.34 -16.02 14.82
C ALA A 98 -1.51 -16.89 13.59
N CYS A 99 -2.42 -16.48 12.71
CA CYS A 99 -2.79 -17.28 11.56
C CYS A 99 -2.96 -16.41 10.32
N VAL A 100 -2.75 -17.06 9.17
CA VAL A 100 -3.17 -16.52 7.87
C VAL A 100 -4.52 -17.12 7.54
N TYR A 101 -5.53 -16.27 7.44
CA TYR A 101 -6.88 -16.63 7.06
C TYR A 101 -7.15 -16.24 5.62
N VAL A 102 -7.83 -17.09 4.87
CA VAL A 102 -8.29 -16.82 3.51
C VAL A 102 -9.80 -16.87 3.50
N LEU A 103 -10.43 -15.75 3.16
CA LEU A 103 -11.86 -15.64 2.96
C LEU A 103 -12.16 -15.77 1.47
N ALA A 104 -12.70 -16.93 1.08
CA ALA A 104 -13.04 -17.26 -0.30
C ALA A 104 -14.56 -17.42 -0.48
N GLY A 105 -15.06 -17.05 -1.67
CA GLY A 105 -16.48 -17.08 -2.01
C GLY A 105 -17.28 -15.88 -1.48
N GLY A 106 -18.59 -15.91 -1.70
CA GLY A 106 -19.50 -14.79 -1.42
C GLY A 106 -19.30 -13.59 -2.36
N SER A 107 -20.08 -12.52 -2.16
CA SER A 107 -19.85 -11.25 -2.85
C SER A 107 -18.69 -10.48 -2.21
N GLN A 108 -18.00 -9.62 -2.97
CA GLN A 108 -16.99 -8.71 -2.44
C GLN A 108 -17.54 -7.91 -1.25
N GLN A 109 -18.79 -7.46 -1.34
CA GLN A 109 -19.48 -6.70 -0.32
C GLN A 109 -19.66 -7.50 1.00
N GLN A 110 -20.03 -8.78 0.91
CA GLN A 110 -20.10 -9.67 2.08
C GLN A 110 -18.71 -9.87 2.71
N ARG A 111 -17.67 -10.06 1.91
CA ARG A 111 -16.29 -10.20 2.40
C ARG A 111 -15.79 -8.95 3.12
N SER A 112 -16.04 -7.78 2.56
CA SER A 112 -15.70 -6.49 3.19
C SER A 112 -16.43 -6.27 4.51
N CYS A 113 -17.71 -6.67 4.59
CA CYS A 113 -18.48 -6.60 5.83
C CYS A 113 -17.91 -7.51 6.93
N LEU A 114 -17.56 -8.74 6.57
CA LEU A 114 -16.89 -9.67 7.50
C LEU A 114 -15.52 -9.16 7.93
N ALA A 115 -14.73 -8.61 7.00
CA ALA A 115 -13.44 -8.00 7.31
C ALA A 115 -13.57 -6.82 8.29
N GLN A 116 -14.59 -5.96 8.11
CA GLN A 116 -14.90 -4.87 9.04
C GLN A 116 -15.27 -5.39 10.44
N ALA A 117 -16.01 -6.50 10.51
CA ALA A 117 -16.42 -7.07 11.80
C ALA A 117 -15.26 -7.67 12.62
N VAL A 118 -14.19 -8.11 11.93
CA VAL A 118 -12.93 -8.59 12.52
C VAL A 118 -11.99 -7.44 12.88
N GLN A 119 -12.01 -6.35 12.11
CA GLN A 119 -11.24 -5.14 12.39
C GLN A 119 -11.65 -4.48 13.71
N ASP A 120 -12.93 -4.57 14.08
CA ASP A 120 -13.50 -3.83 15.20
C ASP A 120 -12.66 -3.92 16.48
N GLY A 121 -12.17 -2.77 16.97
CA GLY A 121 -11.30 -2.67 18.16
C GLY A 121 -9.81 -2.91 17.94
N ARG A 122 -9.35 -3.21 16.71
CA ARG A 122 -7.96 -3.65 16.44
C ARG A 122 -7.20 -2.69 15.52
N PRO A 123 -5.91 -2.43 15.78
CA PRO A 123 -5.05 -1.75 14.81
C PRO A 123 -4.98 -2.55 13.52
N THR A 124 -5.40 -1.95 12.41
CA THR A 124 -5.62 -2.66 11.15
C THR A 124 -5.05 -1.89 9.97
N ILE A 125 -4.35 -2.58 9.08
CA ILE A 125 -4.00 -2.07 7.75
C ILE A 125 -4.75 -2.88 6.70
N HIS A 126 -5.32 -2.21 5.70
CA HIS A 126 -5.94 -2.85 4.54
C HIS A 126 -5.17 -2.45 3.30
N ILE A 127 -4.69 -3.44 2.57
CA ILE A 127 -3.91 -3.31 1.34
C ILE A 127 -4.74 -3.92 0.21
N SER A 128 -5.17 -3.10 -0.74
CA SER A 128 -5.80 -3.59 -1.96
C SER A 128 -4.77 -3.65 -3.08
N LEU A 129 -4.65 -4.82 -3.71
CA LEU A 129 -3.72 -5.04 -4.83
C LEU A 129 -4.44 -5.12 -6.18
N ARG A 130 -5.70 -4.64 -6.24
CA ARG A 130 -6.51 -4.67 -7.47
C ARG A 130 -5.84 -4.00 -8.66
N GLU A 131 -5.09 -2.92 -8.40
CA GLU A 131 -4.41 -2.12 -9.43
C GLU A 131 -2.95 -2.56 -9.63
N ALA A 132 -2.45 -3.55 -8.88
CA ALA A 132 -1.06 -3.99 -8.87
C ALA A 132 -0.72 -4.92 -10.06
N ILE A 133 -0.86 -4.41 -11.28
CA ILE A 133 -0.60 -5.14 -12.55
C ILE A 133 0.86 -5.10 -13.01
N SER A 134 1.72 -4.36 -12.31
CA SER A 134 3.15 -4.15 -12.58
C SER A 134 3.92 -3.95 -11.28
N PRO A 135 5.26 -4.12 -11.26
CA PRO A 135 6.11 -3.82 -10.09
C PRO A 135 5.86 -2.42 -9.53
N HIS A 136 5.72 -1.42 -10.42
CA HIS A 136 5.52 -0.03 -10.03
C HIS A 136 4.15 0.15 -9.35
N SER A 137 3.08 -0.36 -9.96
CA SER A 137 1.74 -0.29 -9.37
C SER A 137 1.61 -1.06 -8.06
N LEU A 138 2.38 -2.14 -7.87
CA LEU A 138 2.43 -2.87 -6.60
C LEU A 138 3.02 -2.00 -5.49
N ILE A 139 4.16 -1.37 -5.73
CA ILE A 139 4.78 -0.46 -4.75
C ILE A 139 3.86 0.73 -4.47
N MET A 140 3.26 1.31 -5.51
CA MET A 140 2.30 2.41 -5.36
C MET A 140 1.10 2.01 -4.53
N ALA A 141 0.53 0.82 -4.74
CA ALA A 141 -0.56 0.30 -3.93
C ALA A 141 -0.14 0.12 -2.46
N LEU A 142 1.06 -0.42 -2.20
CA LEU A 142 1.59 -0.55 -0.85
C LEU A 142 1.76 0.82 -0.18
N ILE A 143 2.32 1.80 -0.89
CA ILE A 143 2.54 3.16 -0.37
C ILE A 143 1.20 3.84 -0.09
N GLU A 144 0.28 3.79 -1.04
CA GLU A 144 -1.03 4.43 -0.93
C GLU A 144 -1.79 3.92 0.30
N HIS A 145 -1.80 2.60 0.50
CA HIS A 145 -2.50 1.97 1.60
C HIS A 145 -1.78 2.09 2.95
N ALA A 146 -0.44 2.10 2.97
CA ALA A 146 0.33 2.21 4.21
C ALA A 146 0.49 3.64 4.71
N TYR A 147 0.56 4.63 3.82
CA TYR A 147 0.90 6.01 4.20
C TYR A 147 -0.12 7.08 3.78
N VAL A 148 -0.96 6.86 2.77
CA VAL A 148 -1.78 7.95 2.18
C VAL A 148 -3.23 7.90 2.63
N LYS A 149 -3.93 6.79 2.33
CA LYS A 149 -5.34 6.58 2.71
C LYS A 149 -5.63 6.82 4.20
N PRO A 150 -4.76 6.43 5.15
CA PRO A 150 -5.03 6.62 6.59
C PRO A 150 -4.98 8.09 7.04
N PHE A 151 -4.26 8.94 6.32
CA PHE A 151 -4.09 10.35 6.69
C PHE A 151 -5.04 11.26 5.92
N GLY A 152 -5.25 10.98 4.62
CA GLY A 152 -6.08 11.79 3.74
C GLY A 152 -5.66 13.27 3.68
N GLY A 153 -6.41 14.05 2.90
CA GLY A 153 -6.20 15.49 2.75
C GLY A 153 -4.77 15.86 2.35
N LEU A 154 -4.35 17.07 2.72
CA LEU A 154 -3.05 17.64 2.31
C LEU A 154 -1.85 16.80 2.74
N LEU A 155 -1.90 16.17 3.93
CA LEU A 155 -0.79 15.36 4.41
C LEU A 155 -0.65 14.07 3.61
N GLY A 156 -1.76 13.36 3.37
CA GLY A 156 -1.77 12.18 2.51
C GLY A 156 -1.30 12.51 1.09
N ASP A 157 -1.81 13.58 0.51
CA ASP A 157 -1.43 14.03 -0.85
C ASP A 157 0.05 14.40 -0.92
N SER A 158 0.60 15.04 0.13
CA SER A 158 2.02 15.38 0.20
C SER A 158 2.90 14.13 0.25
N ILE A 159 2.51 13.12 1.04
CA ILE A 159 3.23 11.84 1.12
C ILE A 159 3.17 11.11 -0.22
N GLN A 160 2.00 11.08 -0.88
CA GLN A 160 1.84 10.46 -2.21
C GLN A 160 2.74 11.16 -3.24
N CYS A 161 2.73 12.49 -3.28
CA CYS A 161 3.58 13.28 -4.18
C CYS A 161 5.06 13.01 -3.93
N ALA A 162 5.51 13.01 -2.66
CA ALA A 162 6.89 12.73 -2.30
C ALA A 162 7.31 11.30 -2.68
N GLY A 163 6.47 10.30 -2.38
CA GLY A 163 6.72 8.90 -2.74
C GLY A 163 6.79 8.69 -4.25
N THR A 164 5.88 9.31 -5.01
CA THR A 164 5.87 9.24 -6.49
C THR A 164 7.11 9.90 -7.07
N TYR A 165 7.45 11.11 -6.60
CA TYR A 165 8.65 11.82 -7.04
C TYR A 165 9.91 11.00 -6.78
N TRP A 166 10.01 10.38 -5.61
CA TRP A 166 11.13 9.54 -5.24
C TRP A 166 11.25 8.31 -6.14
N LEU A 167 10.15 7.57 -6.35
CA LEU A 167 10.13 6.42 -7.25
C LEU A 167 10.56 6.79 -8.67
N LEU A 168 10.06 7.90 -9.20
CA LEU A 168 10.46 8.39 -10.52
C LEU A 168 11.94 8.76 -10.55
N LEU A 169 12.43 9.47 -9.53
CA LEU A 169 13.85 9.85 -9.43
C LEU A 169 14.76 8.62 -9.43
N PHE A 170 14.44 7.57 -8.68
CA PHE A 170 15.21 6.33 -8.67
C PHE A 170 15.12 5.55 -9.97
N ASP A 171 13.92 5.50 -10.58
CA ASP A 171 13.74 4.90 -11.90
C ASP A 171 14.58 5.66 -12.97
N PHE A 172 14.82 6.97 -12.82
CA PHE A 172 15.72 7.71 -13.72
C PHE A 172 17.21 7.51 -13.43
N LEU A 173 17.61 7.36 -12.16
CA LEU A 173 19.02 7.31 -11.75
C LEU A 173 19.63 5.90 -11.81
N CYS A 174 18.82 4.85 -11.60
CA CYS A 174 19.31 3.48 -11.54
C CYS A 174 19.17 2.78 -12.90
N THR A 175 20.19 2.04 -13.32
CA THR A 175 20.14 1.22 -14.54
C THR A 175 19.47 -0.15 -14.32
N ASP A 176 19.45 -0.64 -13.07
CA ASP A 176 18.76 -1.88 -12.69
C ASP A 176 17.45 -1.54 -11.95
N HIS A 177 16.41 -1.28 -12.74
CA HIS A 177 15.10 -0.91 -12.20
C HIS A 177 14.46 -2.05 -11.38
N VAL A 178 14.71 -3.31 -11.74
CA VAL A 178 14.11 -4.46 -11.05
C VAL A 178 14.65 -4.57 -9.64
N HIS A 179 15.97 -4.50 -9.48
CA HIS A 179 16.61 -4.57 -8.17
C HIS A 179 16.19 -3.40 -7.28
N THR A 180 16.20 -2.17 -7.79
CA THR A 180 15.81 -0.98 -7.03
C THR A 180 14.35 -1.03 -6.57
N ARG A 181 13.45 -1.55 -7.40
CA ARG A 181 12.03 -1.73 -7.06
C ARG A 181 11.84 -2.78 -5.96
N GLN A 182 12.55 -3.92 -6.05
CA GLN A 182 12.54 -4.94 -4.99
C GLN A 182 13.09 -4.39 -3.66
N LEU A 183 14.16 -3.59 -3.71
CA LEU A 183 14.70 -2.92 -2.53
C LEU A 183 13.66 -1.97 -1.92
N THR A 184 12.97 -1.19 -2.75
CA THR A 184 11.93 -0.25 -2.30
C THR A 184 10.75 -0.98 -1.67
N GLU A 185 10.30 -2.09 -2.26
CA GLU A 185 9.29 -2.95 -1.64
C GLU A 185 9.77 -3.47 -0.28
N ALA A 186 11.00 -3.99 -0.19
CA ALA A 186 11.55 -4.52 1.05
C ALA A 186 11.59 -3.46 2.17
N VAL A 187 11.91 -2.21 1.83
CA VAL A 187 11.82 -1.07 2.75
C VAL A 187 10.38 -0.87 3.24
N VAL A 188 9.40 -0.81 2.34
CA VAL A 188 7.98 -0.61 2.71
C VAL A 188 7.50 -1.75 3.61
N LEU A 189 7.85 -3.01 3.29
CA LEU A 189 7.53 -4.17 4.14
C LEU A 189 8.22 -4.08 5.52
N SER A 190 9.45 -3.58 5.58
CA SER A 190 10.16 -3.31 6.83
C SER A 190 9.45 -2.25 7.68
N HIS A 191 8.95 -1.17 7.06
CA HIS A 191 8.15 -0.15 7.75
C HIS A 191 6.84 -0.74 8.29
N ILE A 192 6.15 -1.56 7.50
CA ILE A 192 4.95 -2.27 7.97
C ILE A 192 5.28 -3.18 9.15
N ARG A 193 6.36 -3.97 9.08
CA ARG A 193 6.82 -4.82 10.20
C ARG A 193 7.03 -4.01 11.49
N ARG A 194 7.73 -2.89 11.40
CA ARG A 194 8.02 -2.02 12.55
C ARG A 194 6.76 -1.30 13.04
N GLY A 195 5.89 -0.86 12.13
CA GLY A 195 4.61 -0.24 12.43
C GLY A 195 3.66 -1.19 13.16
N VAL A 196 3.61 -2.46 12.76
CA VAL A 196 2.89 -3.53 13.47
C VAL A 196 3.41 -3.68 14.90
N ALA A 197 4.73 -3.71 15.08
CA ALA A 197 5.33 -3.79 16.42
C ALA A 197 4.97 -2.56 17.28
N ALA A 198 5.05 -1.36 16.71
CA ALA A 198 4.67 -0.12 17.40
C ALA A 198 3.18 -0.05 17.74
N ALA A 199 2.29 -0.51 16.85
CA ALA A 199 0.86 -0.58 17.10
C ALA A 199 0.55 -1.54 18.26
N ARG A 200 1.23 -2.69 18.31
CA ARG A 200 1.09 -3.69 19.38
C ARG A 200 1.56 -3.17 20.74
N THR A 201 2.74 -2.55 20.81
CA THR A 201 3.24 -1.97 22.08
C THR A 201 2.32 -0.86 22.60
N SER A 202 1.77 -0.07 21.68
CA SER A 202 0.86 1.01 22.03
C SER A 202 -0.48 0.48 22.54
N ALA A 203 -1.05 -0.55 21.90
CA ALA A 203 -2.27 -1.20 22.37
C ALA A 203 -2.09 -1.80 23.78
N ALA A 204 -0.93 -2.41 24.06
CA ALA A 204 -0.60 -2.93 25.38
C ALA A 204 -0.52 -1.82 26.45
N ASN A 205 0.04 -0.65 26.11
CA ASN A 205 0.15 0.48 27.02
C ASN A 205 -1.19 1.17 27.30
N SER A 206 -2.12 1.16 26.34
CA SER A 206 -3.44 1.80 26.46
C SER A 206 -4.46 0.99 27.27
N GLY A 207 -4.04 -0.09 27.93
CA GLY A 207 -4.95 -1.02 28.62
C GLY A 207 -5.81 -1.86 27.67
N GLY A 208 -5.40 -1.96 26.40
CA GLY A 208 -6.02 -2.86 25.43
C GLY A 208 -5.89 -4.33 25.86
N LYS A 209 -6.75 -5.19 25.32
CA LYS A 209 -6.71 -6.62 25.67
C LYS A 209 -5.32 -7.17 25.34
N PRO A 210 -4.63 -7.86 26.28
CA PRO A 210 -3.22 -8.26 26.12
C PRO A 210 -2.96 -9.22 24.94
N ASN A 211 -4.01 -9.78 24.35
CA ASN A 211 -3.94 -10.70 23.22
C ASN A 211 -4.41 -10.10 21.89
N GLU A 212 -4.76 -8.82 21.86
CA GLU A 212 -5.33 -8.20 20.66
C GLU A 212 -4.22 -7.80 19.69
N ARG A 213 -3.96 -8.66 18.71
CA ARG A 213 -2.91 -8.48 17.73
C ARG A 213 -3.35 -7.49 16.65
N PRO A 214 -2.43 -6.77 16.02
CA PRO A 214 -2.73 -6.04 14.79
C PRO A 214 -3.24 -6.98 13.69
N LEU A 215 -4.10 -6.46 12.81
CA LEU A 215 -4.67 -7.18 11.67
C LEU A 215 -4.14 -6.60 10.36
N ILE A 216 -3.71 -7.47 9.44
CA ILE A 216 -3.31 -7.10 8.08
C ILE A 216 -4.33 -7.73 7.12
N ILE A 217 -5.10 -6.89 6.44
CA ILE A 217 -6.06 -7.33 5.44
C ILE A 217 -5.43 -7.10 4.06
N VAL A 218 -5.32 -8.15 3.25
CA VAL A 218 -4.83 -8.04 1.87
C VAL A 218 -5.91 -8.53 0.91
N GLU A 219 -6.27 -7.69 -0.04
CA GLU A 219 -7.30 -7.97 -1.04
C GLU A 219 -6.65 -8.13 -2.42
N HIS A 220 -7.09 -9.12 -3.19
CA HIS A 220 -6.58 -9.41 -4.55
C HIS A 220 -5.08 -9.78 -4.58
N LEU A 221 -4.61 -10.60 -3.65
CA LEU A 221 -3.22 -11.15 -3.67
C LEU A 221 -3.00 -12.22 -4.76
N ASP A 222 -3.91 -12.29 -5.73
CA ASP A 222 -3.86 -13.18 -6.87
C ASP A 222 -3.14 -12.46 -8.00
N VAL A 223 -1.92 -12.90 -8.33
CA VAL A 223 -1.24 -12.41 -9.54
C VAL A 223 -1.83 -13.18 -10.72
N PRO A 224 -2.40 -12.50 -11.72
CA PRO A 224 -2.77 -13.18 -12.95
C PRO A 224 -1.52 -13.86 -13.52
N GLN A 225 -1.58 -15.18 -13.77
CA GLN A 225 -0.47 -15.90 -14.41
C GLN A 225 -0.09 -15.26 -15.77
N GLU A 226 -1.03 -14.55 -16.38
CA GLU A 226 -0.88 -13.83 -17.64
C GLU A 226 0.06 -12.62 -17.56
N CYS A 227 0.32 -12.07 -16.37
CA CYS A 227 1.15 -10.86 -16.22
C CYS A 227 2.63 -11.06 -16.53
N SER A 228 3.13 -12.31 -16.56
CA SER A 228 4.54 -12.56 -16.92
C SER A 228 4.85 -12.27 -18.39
N GLY A 229 3.84 -12.24 -19.26
CA GLY A 229 4.01 -11.96 -20.69
C GLY A 229 3.86 -10.48 -21.06
N TRP A 230 3.51 -9.61 -20.12
CA TRP A 230 3.20 -8.21 -20.41
C TRP A 230 4.45 -7.34 -20.35
N PRO A 231 4.63 -6.39 -21.29
CA PRO A 231 5.73 -5.43 -21.22
C PRO A 231 5.71 -4.68 -19.88
N GLY A 232 6.80 -4.78 -19.11
CA GLY A 232 6.92 -4.16 -17.79
C GLY A 232 6.35 -4.98 -16.61
N GLY A 233 5.84 -6.19 -16.85
CA GLY A 233 5.47 -7.15 -15.81
C GLY A 233 6.66 -7.91 -15.21
N GLU A 234 7.84 -7.80 -15.84
CA GLU A 234 9.10 -8.37 -15.38
C GLU A 234 9.41 -7.92 -13.95
N GLY A 235 9.53 -8.88 -13.02
CA GLY A 235 9.77 -8.61 -11.61
C GLY A 235 8.53 -8.55 -10.72
N LEU A 236 7.30 -8.55 -11.26
CA LEU A 236 6.09 -8.52 -10.42
C LEU A 236 5.94 -9.81 -9.60
N ILE A 237 6.13 -10.97 -10.24
CA ILE A 237 6.01 -12.29 -9.60
C ILE A 237 6.93 -12.42 -8.37
N PRO A 238 8.26 -12.16 -8.46
CA PRO A 238 9.13 -12.27 -7.29
C PRO A 238 8.77 -11.28 -6.18
N MET A 239 8.26 -10.09 -6.52
CA MET A 239 7.79 -9.11 -5.53
C MET A 239 6.54 -9.61 -4.79
N VAL A 240 5.52 -10.09 -5.52
CA VAL A 240 4.34 -10.67 -4.86
C VAL A 240 4.69 -11.92 -4.05
N TYR A 241 5.67 -12.70 -4.50
CA TYR A 241 6.20 -13.80 -3.69
C TYR A 241 6.85 -13.29 -2.40
N ALA A 242 7.66 -12.22 -2.46
CA ALA A 242 8.25 -11.58 -1.28
C ALA A 242 7.17 -11.06 -0.32
N LEU A 243 6.11 -10.44 -0.84
CA LEU A 243 4.95 -10.02 -0.04
C LEU A 243 4.26 -11.21 0.64
N ARG A 244 4.04 -12.32 -0.08
CA ARG A 244 3.46 -13.55 0.51
C ARG A 244 4.35 -14.10 1.63
N GLN A 245 5.66 -14.17 1.40
CA GLN A 245 6.63 -14.61 2.42
C GLN A 245 6.63 -13.69 3.63
N PHE A 246 6.54 -12.38 3.41
CA PHE A 246 6.41 -11.40 4.48
C PHE A 246 5.15 -11.63 5.33
N LEU A 247 3.99 -11.84 4.71
CA LEU A 247 2.72 -12.08 5.40
C LEU A 247 2.75 -13.38 6.24
N VAL A 248 3.38 -14.43 5.70
CA VAL A 248 3.60 -15.67 6.44
C VAL A 248 4.55 -15.43 7.61
N ALA A 249 5.68 -14.77 7.39
CA ALA A 249 6.67 -14.52 8.42
C ALA A 249 6.10 -13.68 9.58
N ILE A 250 5.42 -12.57 9.28
CA ILE A 250 4.89 -11.68 10.32
C ILE A 250 3.77 -12.33 11.15
N SER A 251 3.04 -13.28 10.55
CA SER A 251 1.96 -14.00 11.21
C SER A 251 2.43 -15.30 11.85
N ILE A 252 2.81 -16.29 11.05
CA ILE A 252 3.06 -17.66 11.49
C ILE A 252 4.40 -17.79 12.24
N ASP A 253 5.45 -17.13 11.75
CA ASP A 253 6.79 -17.28 12.32
C ASP A 253 7.01 -16.35 13.51
N GLU A 254 6.62 -15.09 13.37
CA GLU A 254 6.85 -14.04 14.37
C GLU A 254 5.68 -13.89 15.36
N GLY A 255 4.47 -14.35 15.02
CA GLY A 255 3.30 -14.21 15.88
C GLY A 255 2.90 -12.75 16.14
N ARG A 256 3.21 -11.83 15.22
CA ARG A 256 3.06 -10.38 15.44
C ARG A 256 1.74 -9.83 14.98
N ALA A 257 1.16 -10.37 13.91
CA ALA A 257 -0.12 -9.93 13.36
C ALA A 257 -0.94 -11.12 12.87
N ASP A 258 -2.26 -10.95 12.85
CA ASP A 258 -3.13 -11.83 12.06
C ASP A 258 -3.23 -11.30 10.63
N VAL A 259 -3.31 -12.22 9.67
CA VAL A 259 -3.44 -11.86 8.25
C VAL A 259 -4.77 -12.39 7.75
N LEU A 260 -5.53 -11.53 7.08
CA LEU A 260 -6.77 -11.87 6.38
C LEU A 260 -6.60 -11.60 4.89
N LEU A 261 -6.59 -12.66 4.09
CA LEU A 261 -6.57 -12.61 2.64
C LEU A 261 -8.00 -12.66 2.12
N LEU A 262 -8.39 -11.65 1.35
CA LEU A 262 -9.67 -11.58 0.68
C LEU A 262 -9.47 -12.01 -0.78
N ALA A 263 -9.92 -13.22 -1.11
CA ALA A 263 -9.76 -13.79 -2.44
C ALA A 263 -10.59 -13.03 -3.49
N SER A 264 -10.11 -12.99 -4.73
CA SER A 264 -10.85 -12.39 -5.84
C SER A 264 -12.10 -13.21 -6.21
N GLU A 265 -13.13 -12.54 -6.73
CA GLU A 265 -14.32 -13.23 -7.23
C GLU A 265 -13.94 -14.18 -8.38
N GLY A 266 -14.39 -15.44 -8.31
CA GLY A 266 -14.16 -16.43 -9.37
C GLY A 266 -12.89 -17.28 -9.26
N THR A 267 -12.00 -17.03 -8.28
CA THR A 267 -10.76 -17.83 -8.09
C THR A 267 -10.98 -19.20 -7.44
N SER A 268 -12.21 -19.53 -7.06
CA SER A 268 -12.55 -20.77 -6.37
C SER A 268 -13.83 -21.38 -6.96
N THR A 269 -13.70 -22.57 -7.55
CA THR A 269 -14.83 -23.50 -7.78
C THR A 269 -15.31 -24.15 -6.48
N ALA A 270 -14.60 -23.96 -5.37
CA ALA A 270 -14.98 -24.46 -4.06
C ALA A 270 -16.05 -23.56 -3.41
N LYS A 271 -17.01 -24.21 -2.75
CA LYS A 271 -18.06 -23.60 -1.91
C LYS A 271 -17.44 -22.56 -0.98
N SER A 272 -18.12 -21.42 -0.78
CA SER A 272 -17.68 -20.34 0.13
C SER A 272 -17.13 -20.91 1.43
N GLY A 273 -15.93 -20.50 1.82
CA GLY A 273 -15.19 -21.13 2.90
C GLY A 273 -14.11 -20.22 3.49
N LEU A 274 -13.88 -20.39 4.79
CA LEU A 274 -12.78 -19.79 5.53
C LEU A 274 -11.69 -20.85 5.67
N PHE A 275 -10.50 -20.56 5.15
CA PHE A 275 -9.33 -21.42 5.31
C PHE A 275 -8.33 -20.76 6.25
N ALA A 276 -7.73 -21.54 7.16
CA ALA A 276 -6.73 -21.04 8.11
C ALA A 276 -5.45 -21.84 7.99
N ALA A 277 -4.32 -21.15 7.78
CA ALA A 277 -2.99 -21.73 7.89
C ALA A 277 -2.41 -21.44 9.27
N ARG A 278 -1.92 -22.49 9.95
CA ARG A 278 -1.31 -22.40 11.28
C ARG A 278 0.04 -23.11 11.31
N ARG A 279 0.92 -22.65 12.20
CA ARG A 279 2.11 -23.41 12.55
C ARG A 279 1.68 -24.66 13.32
N HIS A 280 1.72 -25.83 12.70
CA HIS A 280 1.60 -27.08 13.44
C HIS A 280 2.81 -27.20 14.36
N GLY A 281 2.58 -27.11 15.67
CA GLY A 281 3.60 -27.42 16.67
C GLY A 281 4.06 -28.86 16.48
N GLY A 282 5.30 -29.04 16.05
CA GLY A 282 6.09 -30.28 16.10
C GLY A 282 5.30 -31.59 15.94
N GLY A 283 4.94 -31.95 14.71
CA GLY A 283 4.34 -33.26 14.43
C GLY A 283 4.03 -33.45 12.95
N GLY A 284 5.07 -33.69 12.14
CA GLY A 284 5.00 -34.34 10.82
C GLY A 284 3.74 -34.09 9.96
N GLY A 285 3.52 -32.86 9.48
CA GLY A 285 2.51 -32.55 8.49
C GLY A 285 2.94 -31.34 7.68
N GLY A 286 3.49 -31.58 6.49
CA GLY A 286 3.89 -30.50 5.58
C GLY A 286 2.69 -29.63 5.17
N PRO A 287 2.92 -28.36 4.81
CA PRO A 287 1.84 -27.45 4.44
C PRO A 287 1.03 -27.98 3.23
N PRO A 288 -0.32 -27.87 3.25
CA PRO A 288 -1.19 -28.47 2.24
C PRO A 288 -1.11 -27.83 0.84
N TRP A 289 -0.33 -26.76 0.66
CA TRP A 289 -0.24 -26.00 -0.59
C TRP A 289 0.74 -26.57 -1.62
N ARG A 290 1.38 -27.73 -1.35
CA ARG A 290 2.18 -28.43 -2.35
C ARG A 290 1.29 -29.36 -3.17
N ARG A 291 0.72 -28.84 -4.26
CA ARG A 291 0.69 -29.47 -5.60
C ARG A 291 0.14 -28.48 -6.64
N PRO A 292 0.66 -28.53 -7.88
CA PRO A 292 0.31 -27.60 -8.96
C PRO A 292 -1.13 -27.78 -9.45
#